data_AF-A0A1H0AQN1-F1
#
_entry.id   AF-A0A1H0AQN1-F1
#
_cell.length_a   1.000
_cell.length_b   1.000
_cell.length_c   1.000
_cell.angle_alpha   90.00
_cell.angle_beta   90.00
_cell.angle_gamma   90.00
#
_symmetry.space_group_name_H-M   'P 1'
#
loop_
_entity.id
_entity.type
_entity.pdbx_description
1 polymer ?
#
loop_
_entity_poly.entity_id
_entity_poly.type
_entity_poly.pdbx_seq_one_letter_code
_entity_poly.pdbx_strand_id
1 'polypeptide(L)' 'MSVKILIVTGDAAESLEVLYPYQRLREEGYEVHIAAPERKKLRFVVHDFEPGFDTYTEKPGYTWPA' A
#
# COMPACT_ATOMS: atom_id res chain seq x y z
N MET A 1 -1.14 19.97 -17.48
CA MET A 1 -0.19 19.19 -16.65
C MET A 1 -1.02 18.23 -15.81
N SER A 2 -0.63 16.97 -15.67
CA SER A 2 -1.30 16.04 -14.74
C SER A 2 -1.00 16.46 -13.30
N VAL A 3 -1.98 16.32 -12.40
CA VAL A 3 -1.75 16.54 -10.97
C VAL A 3 -0.84 15.44 -10.45
N LYS A 4 0.15 15.82 -9.63
CA LYS A 4 1.09 14.90 -8.98
C LYS A 4 0.62 14.57 -7.57
N ILE A 5 0.60 13.28 -7.25
CA ILE A 5 0.15 12.76 -5.96
C ILE A 5 1.26 11.90 -5.36
N LEU A 6 1.51 12.09 -4.06
CA LEU A 6 2.42 11.29 -3.26
C LEU A 6 1.63 10.47 -2.25
N ILE A 7 1.72 9.15 -2.32
CA ILE A 7 1.24 8.22 -1.29
C ILE A 7 2.41 7.91 -0.39
N VAL A 8 2.31 8.29 0.89
CA VAL A 8 3.33 8.01 1.91
C VAL A 8 2.93 6.74 2.65
N THR A 9 3.84 5.78 2.71
CA THR A 9 3.59 4.49 3.39
C THR A 9 4.89 3.89 3.95
N GLY A 10 4.81 2.70 4.55
CA GLY A 10 5.93 2.00 5.18
C GLY A 10 5.74 0.47 5.19
N ASP A 11 6.61 -0.21 5.91
CA ASP A 11 6.46 -1.65 6.14
C ASP A 11 5.20 -1.92 6.97
N ALA A 12 4.58 -3.07 6.73
CA ALA A 12 3.33 -3.52 7.34
C ALA A 12 2.11 -2.62 7.11
N ALA A 13 2.15 -1.72 6.13
CA ALA A 13 0.91 -1.11 5.62
C ALA A 13 0.04 -2.18 4.94
N GLU A 14 -1.28 -2.04 5.04
CA GLU A 14 -2.21 -2.96 4.39
C GLU A 14 -2.14 -2.78 2.86
N SER A 15 -2.05 -3.90 2.15
CA SER A 15 -1.75 -3.94 0.73
C SER A 15 -2.77 -3.20 -0.13
N LEU A 16 -4.06 -3.39 0.11
CA LEU A 16 -5.12 -2.73 -0.63
C LEU A 16 -5.26 -1.26 -0.22
N GLU A 17 -5.03 -0.91 1.05
CA GLU A 17 -5.03 0.50 1.48
C GLU A 17 -3.97 1.33 0.75
N VAL A 18 -2.87 0.71 0.32
CA VAL A 18 -1.84 1.39 -0.50
C VAL A 18 -2.11 1.23 -2.00
N LEU A 19 -2.30 0.00 -2.47
CA LEU A 19 -2.27 -0.31 -3.91
C LEU A 19 -3.59 0.00 -4.60
N TYR A 20 -4.73 -0.06 -3.91
CA TYR A 20 -6.02 0.29 -4.51
C TYR A 20 -6.10 1.79 -4.86
N PRO A 21 -5.80 2.75 -3.95
CA PRO A 21 -5.72 4.16 -4.30
C PRO A 21 -4.68 4.45 -5.40
N TYR A 22 -3.51 3.81 -5.33
CA TYR A 22 -2.48 3.94 -6.36
C TYR A 22 -3.01 3.59 -7.76
N GLN A 23 -3.73 2.46 -7.89
CA GLN A 23 -4.29 2.04 -9.18
C GLN A 23 -5.42 2.97 -9.65
N ARG A 24 -6.39 3.28 -8.77
CA ARG A 24 -7.53 4.16 -9.11
C ARG A 24 -7.08 5.54 -9.56
N LEU A 25 -6.13 6.15 -8.85
CA LEU A 25 -5.60 7.46 -9.24
C LEU A 25 -4.88 7.41 -10.60
N ARG A 26 -4.18 6.33 -10.92
CA ARG A 26 -3.55 6.17 -12.24
C ARG A 26 -4.55 5.99 -13.37
N GLU A 27 -5.66 5.29 -13.12
CA GLU A 27 -6.75 5.12 -14.09
C GLU A 27 -7.43 6.46 -14.43
N GLU A 28 -7.52 7.36 -13.46
CA GLU A 28 -8.01 8.74 -13.64
C GLU A 28 -6.98 9.69 -14.30
N GLY A 29 -5.79 9.18 -14.66
CA GLY A 29 -4.76 9.94 -15.38
C GLY A 29 -3.84 10.81 -14.50
N TYR A 30 -3.82 10.57 -13.18
CA TYR A 30 -2.88 11.26 -12.28
C TYR A 30 -1.46 10.70 -12.36
N GLU A 31 -0.46 11.54 -12.08
CA GLU A 31 0.91 11.09 -11.84
C GLU A 31 1.05 10.74 -10.36
N VAL A 32 1.22 9.44 -10.05
CA VAL A 32 1.20 8.95 -8.67
C VAL A 32 2.53 8.29 -8.32
N HIS A 33 3.11 8.70 -7.20
CA HIS A 33 4.32 8.11 -6.63
C HIS A 33 4.00 7.52 -5.26
N ILE A 34 4.56 6.36 -4.96
CA ILE A 34 4.55 5.77 -3.61
C ILE A 34 5.95 5.96 -3.02
N ALA A 35 6.05 6.50 -1.82
CA ALA A 35 7.31 6.72 -1.13
C ALA A 35 7.27 6.25 0.32
N ALA A 36 8.46 5.97 0.84
CA ALA A 36 8.73 5.66 2.23
C ALA A 36 9.79 6.62 2.80
N PRO A 37 10.00 6.65 4.13
CA PRO A 37 11.04 7.47 4.75
C PRO A 37 12.46 7.20 4.21
N GLU A 38 12.71 5.98 3.71
CA GLU A 38 13.97 5.57 3.11
C GLU A 38 13.71 4.73 1.85
N ARG A 39 14.64 4.77 0.88
CA ARG A 39 14.58 3.92 -0.30
C ARG A 39 14.84 2.46 0.08
N LYS A 40 13.83 1.62 -0.07
CA LYS A 40 13.92 0.19 0.23
C LYS A 40 12.76 -0.57 -0.40
N LYS A 41 12.89 -1.89 -0.44
CA LYS A 41 11.76 -2.76 -0.77
C LYS A 41 10.83 -2.86 0.43
N LEU A 42 9.68 -2.22 0.36
CA LEU A 42 8.63 -2.33 1.36
C LEU A 42 7.99 -3.71 1.33
N ARG A 43 7.58 -4.17 2.50
CA ARG A 43 6.74 -5.36 2.68
C ARG A 43 5.42 -4.95 3.30
N PHE A 44 4.34 -5.12 2.54
CA PHE A 44 2.98 -4.89 3.02
C PHE A 44 2.41 -6.15 3.68
N VAL A 45 1.27 -5.98 4.32
CA VAL A 45 0.48 -7.08 4.89
C VAL A 45 -0.86 -7.17 4.19
N VAL A 46 -1.56 -8.28 4.40
CA VAL A 46 -2.99 -8.41 4.14
C VAL A 46 -3.68 -8.77 5.44
N HIS A 47 -4.85 -8.19 5.67
CA HIS A 47 -5.69 -8.56 6.80
C HIS A 47 -6.44 -9.85 6.48
N ASP A 48 -6.28 -10.86 7.33
CA ASP A 48 -6.97 -12.14 7.22
C ASP A 48 -7.67 -12.50 8.54
N PHE A 49 -8.77 -13.25 8.47
CA PHE A 49 -9.58 -13.59 9.63
C PHE A 49 -9.28 -15.00 10.10
N GLU A 50 -8.83 -15.13 11.36
CA GLU A 50 -8.49 -16.41 11.96
C GLU A 50 -9.36 -16.72 13.18
N PRO A 51 -9.67 -18.01 13.45
CA PRO A 51 -10.39 -18.40 14.65
C PRO A 51 -9.70 -17.90 15.93
N GLY A 52 -10.49 -17.30 16.84
CA GLY A 52 -9.99 -16.80 18.13
C GLY A 52 -9.56 -15.33 18.13
N PHE A 53 -9.67 -14.64 17.00
CA PHE A 53 -9.46 -13.19 16.90
C PHE A 53 -10.78 -12.48 16.63
N ASP A 54 -11.04 -11.39 17.35
CA ASP A 54 -12.22 -10.54 17.12
C ASP A 54 -12.08 -9.66 15.86
N THR A 55 -10.86 -9.51 15.37
CA THR A 55 -10.52 -8.68 14.20
C THR A 55 -9.75 -9.52 13.19
N TYR A 56 -8.59 -9.06 12.75
CA TYR A 56 -7.77 -9.69 11.74
C TYR A 56 -6.37 -9.97 12.26
N THR A 57 -5.69 -10.89 11.58
CA THR A 57 -4.25 -11.08 11.66
C THR A 57 -3.59 -10.53 10.42
N GLU A 58 -2.34 -10.11 10.55
CA GLU A 58 -1.55 -9.62 9.42
C GLU A 58 -0.77 -10.78 8.80
N LYS A 59 -1.04 -11.08 7.53
CA LYS A 59 -0.28 -12.07 6.74
C LYS A 59 0.63 -11.37 5.74
N PRO A 60 1.72 -12.02 5.28
CA PRO A 60 2.59 -11.44 4.25
C PRO A 60 1.79 -11.02 3.00
N GLY A 61 1.87 -9.74 2.65
CA GLY A 61 1.21 -9.15 1.50
C GLY A 61 2.15 -8.92 0.33
N TYR A 62 1.84 -7.91 -0.49
CA TYR A 62 2.66 -7.52 -1.63
C TYR A 62 3.92 -6.75 -1.21
N THR A 63 4.78 -6.47 -2.18
CA THR A 63 6.00 -5.69 -1.97
C THR A 63 6.10 -4.56 -2.97
N TRP A 64 6.72 -3.46 -2.58
CA TRP A 64 6.89 -2.27 -3.43
C TRP A 64 8.35 -1.76 -3.39
N PRO A 65 8.97 -1.42 -4.54
CA PRO A 65 10.27 -0.76 -4.56
C PRO A 65 10.10 0.76 -4.34
N ALA A 66 10.14 1.19 -3.07
CA ALA A 66 10.02 2.60 -2.67
C ALA A 66 11.32 3.38 -2.88
#